data_AF-A0A6N3A215-F1
#
_entry.id   AF-A0A6N3A215-F1
#
_cell.length_a   1.000
_cell.length_b   1.000
_cell.length_c   1.000
_cell.angle_alpha   90.00
_cell.angle_beta   90.00
_cell.angle_gamma   90.00
#
_symmetry.space_group_name_H-M   'P 1'
#
loop_
_entity.id
_entity.type
_entity.pdbx_description
1 polymer ?
#
loop_
_entity_poly.entity_id
_entity_poly.type
_entity_poly.pdbx_seq_one_letter_code
_entity_poly.pdbx_strand_id
1 'polypeptide(L)'
;MKLVQYKKIKNNDIYYFRLYKKKIIINNNFQGVLILNLNFELIYEINFSKKILIYRDYIIENKIILDCRELNYFICIDIDNYSYYILDVLNFNHDIELIRKSNEKYKFIIITKTKEIFGFDFEKNKIKLFYKMYLLKNKRKTKAQNNSNNKFYFNIENPKFIIKKRNIIVGYNEENLEVINYENNNRNQFEVYENKSKEEWIFRNVEICILNKKNYLFILENNMSNIYESNLLCYEV
;
A
#
# COMPACT_ATOMS: atom_id res chain seq x y z
N MET A 1 -14.16 -3.91 -18.64
CA MET A 1 -14.08 -4.00 -17.18
C MET A 1 -15.46 -4.30 -16.60
N LYS A 2 -15.60 -5.39 -15.83
CA LYS A 2 -16.88 -5.85 -15.26
C LYS A 2 -16.79 -5.89 -13.74
N LEU A 3 -17.73 -5.25 -13.03
CA LEU A 3 -17.82 -5.37 -11.57
C LEU A 3 -18.20 -6.81 -11.22
N VAL A 4 -17.32 -7.50 -10.50
CA VAL A 4 -17.53 -8.90 -10.08
C VAL A 4 -17.80 -9.01 -8.58
N GLN A 5 -17.39 -8.01 -7.80
CA GLN A 5 -17.64 -8.01 -6.37
C GLN A 5 -17.73 -6.62 -5.75
N TYR A 6 -18.56 -6.49 -4.72
CA TYR A 6 -18.77 -5.27 -3.96
C TYR A 6 -18.94 -5.60 -2.47
N LYS A 7 -18.36 -4.78 -1.60
CA LYS A 7 -18.64 -4.77 -0.16
C LYS A 7 -18.65 -3.33 0.37
N LYS A 8 -19.75 -2.95 1.01
CA LYS A 8 -19.81 -1.77 1.85
C LYS A 8 -19.14 -2.06 3.20
N ILE A 9 -18.24 -1.19 3.63
CA ILE A 9 -17.62 -1.22 4.94
C ILE A 9 -18.13 0.01 5.69
N LYS A 10 -18.71 -0.19 6.88
CA LYS A 10 -19.24 0.88 7.74
C LYS A 10 -18.39 1.05 8.99
N ASN A 11 -18.55 2.18 9.70
CA ASN A 11 -17.88 2.49 10.97
C ASN A 11 -16.35 2.32 10.90
N ASN A 12 -15.75 2.74 9.80
CA ASN A 12 -14.32 2.59 9.54
C ASN A 12 -13.74 3.90 9.02
N ASP A 13 -12.46 4.12 9.29
CA ASP A 13 -11.70 5.19 8.66
C ASP A 13 -10.52 4.57 7.94
N ILE A 14 -10.77 4.21 6.68
CA ILE A 14 -9.83 3.46 5.84
C ILE A 14 -9.17 4.42 4.87
N TYR A 15 -7.86 4.55 4.96
CA TYR A 15 -7.11 5.35 3.99
C TYR A 15 -6.48 4.50 2.88
N TYR A 16 -6.24 3.22 3.13
CA TYR A 16 -5.64 2.31 2.16
C TYR A 16 -5.94 0.84 2.47
N PHE A 17 -5.70 -0.02 1.49
CA PHE A 17 -5.61 -1.46 1.66
C PHE A 17 -4.40 -2.02 0.92
N ARG A 18 -4.09 -3.30 1.16
CA ARG A 18 -3.07 -4.05 0.45
C ARG A 18 -3.57 -5.41 0.03
N LEU A 19 -3.12 -5.87 -1.13
CA LEU A 19 -3.22 -7.27 -1.52
C LEU A 19 -1.92 -8.01 -1.18
N TYR A 20 -1.99 -8.97 -0.28
CA TYR A 20 -0.83 -9.76 0.11
C TYR A 20 -1.18 -11.23 0.34
N LYS A 21 -0.44 -12.17 -0.28
CA LYS A 21 -0.69 -13.62 -0.22
C LYS A 21 -2.18 -14.02 -0.36
N LYS A 22 -2.89 -13.44 -1.34
CA LYS A 22 -4.34 -13.65 -1.56
C LYS A 22 -5.24 -13.22 -0.38
N LYS A 23 -4.77 -12.29 0.45
CA LYS A 23 -5.55 -11.61 1.49
C LYS A 23 -5.65 -10.14 1.14
N ILE A 24 -6.76 -9.54 1.55
CA ILE A 24 -7.00 -8.09 1.48
C ILE A 24 -6.81 -7.57 2.89
N ILE A 25 -5.86 -6.66 3.07
CA ILE A 25 -5.47 -6.17 4.37
C ILE A 25 -5.81 -4.70 4.40
N ILE A 26 -6.76 -4.35 5.27
CA ILE A 26 -7.38 -3.04 5.32
C ILE A 26 -6.98 -2.40 6.63
N ASN A 27 -6.41 -1.20 6.54
CA ASN A 27 -6.17 -0.37 7.71
C ASN A 27 -7.48 0.30 8.13
N ASN A 28 -7.94 0.04 9.35
CA ASN A 28 -9.02 0.78 9.99
C ASN A 28 -8.41 1.62 11.11
N ASN A 29 -8.17 2.91 10.86
CA ASN A 29 -7.39 3.77 11.76
C ASN A 29 -7.91 3.85 13.20
N PHE A 30 -9.18 3.55 13.46
CA PHE A 30 -9.76 3.58 14.80
C PHE A 30 -9.68 2.26 15.58
N GLN A 31 -9.62 1.12 14.90
CA GLN A 31 -9.76 -0.20 15.53
C GLN A 31 -8.54 -1.08 15.30
N GLY A 32 -8.02 -1.08 14.07
CA GLY A 32 -6.80 -1.78 13.73
C GLY A 32 -6.73 -2.26 12.30
N VAL A 33 -6.64 -3.57 12.10
CA VAL A 33 -6.48 -4.17 10.77
C VAL A 33 -7.54 -5.23 10.54
N LEU A 34 -8.28 -5.07 9.44
CA LEU A 34 -9.19 -6.08 8.94
C LEU A 34 -8.47 -6.91 7.88
N ILE A 35 -8.58 -8.23 7.99
CA ILE A 35 -8.00 -9.17 7.02
C ILE A 35 -9.15 -9.92 6.37
N LEU A 36 -9.37 -9.67 5.08
CA LEU A 36 -10.37 -10.35 4.27
C LEU A 36 -9.72 -11.37 3.33
N ASN A 37 -10.49 -12.35 2.89
CA ASN A 37 -10.13 -13.15 1.72
C ASN A 37 -10.49 -12.39 0.42
N LEU A 38 -10.15 -12.98 -0.73
CA LEU A 38 -10.46 -12.37 -2.04
C LEU A 38 -11.97 -12.34 -2.35
N ASN A 39 -12.78 -13.07 -1.59
CA ASN A 39 -14.24 -13.02 -1.63
C ASN A 39 -14.80 -11.97 -0.64
N PHE A 40 -13.99 -11.04 -0.15
CA PHE A 40 -14.40 -9.97 0.77
C PHE A 40 -15.03 -10.47 2.09
N GLU A 41 -14.80 -11.73 2.45
CA GLU A 41 -15.21 -12.31 3.73
C GLU A 41 -14.13 -12.02 4.77
N LEU A 42 -14.55 -11.63 5.97
CA LEU A 42 -13.64 -11.37 7.08
C LEU A 42 -13.01 -12.69 7.54
N ILE A 43 -11.68 -12.78 7.44
CA ILE A 43 -10.90 -13.89 8.00
C ILE A 43 -10.58 -13.60 9.46
N TYR A 44 -10.09 -12.38 9.72
CA TYR A 44 -9.62 -11.99 11.05
C TYR A 44 -9.63 -10.47 11.22
N GLU A 45 -9.77 -10.04 12.46
CA GLU A 45 -9.68 -8.64 12.87
C GLU A 45 -8.64 -8.51 13.99
N ILE A 46 -7.65 -7.66 13.75
CA ILE A 46 -6.63 -7.32 14.75
C ILE A 46 -7.02 -5.97 15.35
N ASN A 47 -7.49 -6.02 16.59
CA ASN A 47 -7.80 -4.84 17.38
C ASN A 47 -6.57 -4.41 18.17
N PHE A 48 -6.17 -3.15 18.05
CA PHE A 48 -5.08 -2.61 18.86
C PHE A 48 -5.64 -1.86 20.07
N SER A 49 -5.01 -2.09 21.22
CA SER A 49 -5.37 -1.43 22.48
C SER A 49 -4.91 0.03 22.58
N LYS A 50 -4.04 0.48 21.68
CA LYS A 50 -3.55 1.87 21.60
C LYS A 50 -4.24 2.59 20.45
N LYS A 51 -4.43 3.91 20.59
CA LYS A 51 -4.81 4.80 19.47
C LYS A 51 -3.84 4.57 18.33
N ILE A 52 -4.31 4.55 17.08
CA ILE A 52 -3.47 4.24 15.93
C ILE A 52 -3.65 5.35 14.90
N LEU A 53 -2.55 5.70 14.23
CA LEU A 53 -2.56 6.58 13.06
C LEU A 53 -1.60 5.97 12.06
N ILE A 54 -2.13 5.33 11.02
CA ILE A 54 -1.31 4.59 10.07
C ILE A 54 -1.31 5.32 8.74
N TYR A 55 -0.16 5.87 8.38
CA TYR A 55 0.00 6.57 7.11
C TYR A 55 0.63 5.71 6.02
N ARG A 56 1.41 4.70 6.43
CA ARG A 56 2.18 3.86 5.52
C ARG A 56 2.33 2.45 6.07
N ASP A 57 2.48 1.52 5.14
CA ASP A 57 2.79 0.13 5.42
C ASP A 57 4.06 -0.30 4.68
N TYR A 58 4.72 -1.31 5.22
CA TYR A 58 5.83 -2.00 4.58
C TYR A 58 5.64 -3.51 4.70
N ILE A 59 5.76 -4.21 3.57
CA ILE A 59 5.64 -5.67 3.54
C ILE A 59 7.03 -6.29 3.51
N ILE A 60 7.31 -7.18 4.48
CA ILE A 60 8.58 -7.91 4.58
C ILE A 60 8.28 -9.36 4.91
N GLU A 61 8.54 -10.25 3.95
CA GLU A 61 8.19 -11.68 4.09
C GLU A 61 6.73 -11.81 4.53
N ASN A 62 6.41 -12.64 5.52
CA ASN A 62 5.06 -12.82 6.04
C ASN A 62 4.57 -11.69 6.94
N LYS A 63 5.31 -10.58 7.09
CA LYS A 63 4.98 -9.49 8.01
C LYS A 63 4.57 -8.22 7.30
N ILE A 64 3.67 -7.48 7.95
CA ILE A 64 3.34 -6.10 7.61
C ILE A 64 3.77 -5.21 8.76
N ILE A 65 4.55 -4.19 8.44
CA ILE A 65 4.99 -3.16 9.37
C ILE A 65 4.18 -1.91 9.08
N LEU A 66 3.38 -1.50 10.05
CA LEU A 66 2.56 -0.30 10.01
C LEU A 66 3.34 0.86 10.64
N ASP A 67 3.50 1.93 9.88
CA ASP A 67 4.19 3.14 10.31
C ASP A 67 3.26 4.02 11.16
N CYS A 68 3.45 3.96 12.48
CA CYS A 68 2.73 4.76 13.47
C CYS A 68 3.67 5.74 14.18
N ARG A 69 4.68 6.26 13.49
CA ARG A 69 5.74 7.09 14.12
C ARG A 69 5.25 8.40 14.73
N GLU A 70 4.09 8.92 14.34
CA GLU A 70 3.45 10.05 15.06
C GLU A 70 3.17 9.72 16.53
N LEU A 71 3.07 8.43 16.84
CA LEU A 71 2.88 7.88 18.18
C LEU A 71 4.14 7.16 18.70
N ASN A 72 5.28 7.32 18.01
CA ASN A 72 6.59 6.74 18.34
C ASN A 72 6.64 5.20 18.37
N TYR A 73 5.87 4.49 17.54
CA TYR A 73 6.03 3.03 17.39
C TYR A 73 5.78 2.53 15.97
N PHE A 74 6.21 1.30 15.71
CA PHE A 74 5.72 0.47 14.62
C PHE A 74 4.81 -0.62 15.16
N ILE A 75 3.84 -1.03 14.36
CA ILE A 75 3.10 -2.26 14.61
C ILE A 75 3.55 -3.28 13.58
N CYS A 76 4.04 -4.43 14.03
CA CYS A 76 4.39 -5.52 13.15
C CYS A 76 3.37 -6.64 13.27
N ILE A 77 2.70 -6.95 12.18
CA ILE A 77 1.69 -8.00 12.08
C ILE A 77 2.27 -9.20 11.36
N ASP A 78 2.16 -10.40 11.93
CA ASP A 78 2.37 -11.65 11.23
C ASP A 78 1.06 -12.08 10.53
N ILE A 79 1.07 -12.11 9.20
CA ILE A 79 -0.12 -12.39 8.39
C ILE A 79 -0.50 -13.87 8.39
N ASP A 80 0.42 -14.76 8.73
CA ASP A 80 0.14 -16.19 8.75
C ASP A 80 -0.44 -16.60 10.12
N ASN A 81 0.04 -15.99 11.21
CA ASN A 81 -0.40 -16.30 12.58
C ASN A 81 -1.45 -15.31 13.15
N TYR A 82 -1.74 -14.22 12.45
CA TYR A 82 -2.63 -13.13 12.91
C TYR A 82 -2.22 -12.51 14.25
N SER A 83 -0.96 -12.65 14.63
CA SER A 83 -0.39 -12.04 15.81
C SER A 83 0.27 -10.70 15.46
N TYR A 84 0.43 -9.85 16.46
CA TYR A 84 1.17 -8.62 16.30
C TYR A 84 2.05 -8.34 17.52
N TYR A 85 3.06 -7.51 17.31
CA TYR A 85 3.84 -6.90 18.37
C TYR A 85 4.10 -5.44 18.04
N ILE A 86 4.26 -4.64 19.09
CA ILE A 86 4.53 -3.21 18.98
C ILE A 86 6.02 -2.99 19.22
N LEU A 87 6.62 -2.19 18.35
CA LEU A 87 8.02 -1.79 18.45
C LEU A 87 8.10 -0.32 18.76
N ASP A 88 8.64 0.03 19.92
CA ASP A 88 8.79 1.43 20.29
C ASP A 88 9.99 2.03 19.54
N VAL A 89 9.77 3.18 18.92
CA VAL A 89 10.75 3.90 18.09
C VAL A 89 10.89 5.34 18.55
N LEU A 90 11.03 5.50 19.87
CA LEU A 90 11.22 6.78 20.53
C LEU A 90 12.31 7.60 19.82
N ASN A 91 11.96 8.84 19.46
CA ASN A 91 12.84 9.80 18.80
C ASN A 91 13.32 9.41 17.39
N PHE A 92 12.66 8.46 16.71
CA PHE A 92 12.98 8.11 15.33
C PHE A 92 12.25 9.01 14.31
N ASN A 93 12.77 10.23 14.14
CA ASN A 93 12.16 11.27 13.31
C ASN A 93 12.66 11.29 11.86
N HIS A 94 13.13 10.16 11.32
CA HIS A 94 13.71 10.10 9.98
C HIS A 94 12.69 9.68 8.92
N ASP A 95 12.60 10.41 7.82
CA ASP A 95 11.77 10.02 6.69
C ASP A 95 12.19 8.65 6.11
N ILE A 96 11.31 7.66 6.21
CA ILE A 96 11.58 6.30 5.72
C ILE A 96 11.39 6.24 4.21
N GLU A 97 12.41 5.77 3.51
CA GLU A 97 12.32 5.42 2.10
C GLU A 97 11.91 3.96 1.92
N LEU A 98 12.50 3.05 2.71
CA LEU A 98 12.30 1.62 2.54
C LEU A 98 12.61 0.84 3.81
N ILE A 99 11.89 -0.27 4.03
CA ILE A 99 12.25 -1.28 5.03
C ILE A 99 12.51 -2.60 4.30
N ARG A 100 13.59 -3.31 4.66
CA ARG A 100 13.97 -4.60 4.05
C ARG A 100 14.33 -5.62 5.11
N LYS A 101 14.24 -6.91 4.75
CA LYS A 101 14.80 -8.00 5.56
C LYS A 101 16.31 -7.77 5.81
N SER A 102 16.74 -8.10 7.02
CA SER A 102 18.13 -8.09 7.48
C SER A 102 18.58 -9.50 7.90
N ASN A 103 19.75 -9.58 8.52
CA ASN A 103 20.25 -10.79 9.16
C ASN A 103 19.44 -11.15 10.42
N GLU A 104 19.77 -12.31 11.02
CA GLU A 104 19.05 -12.86 12.17
C GLU A 104 18.98 -11.89 13.36
N LYS A 105 20.05 -11.13 13.58
CA LYS A 105 20.17 -10.18 14.69
C LYS A 105 19.21 -8.99 14.57
N TYR A 106 18.99 -8.49 13.35
CA TYR A 106 18.22 -7.26 13.16
C TYR A 106 16.87 -7.45 12.46
N LYS A 107 16.55 -8.65 11.94
CA LYS A 107 15.37 -9.08 11.15
C LYS A 107 14.96 -8.16 9.98
N PHE A 108 14.88 -6.84 10.18
CA PHE A 108 14.76 -5.81 9.16
C PHE A 108 15.69 -4.59 9.39
N ILE A 109 16.01 -3.90 8.30
CA ILE A 109 16.67 -2.60 8.27
C ILE A 109 15.74 -1.54 7.70
N ILE A 110 15.86 -0.32 8.19
CA ILE A 110 15.17 0.89 7.74
C ILE A 110 16.19 1.75 7.01
N ILE A 111 15.88 2.09 5.76
CA ILE A 111 16.65 3.01 4.93
C ILE A 111 15.85 4.31 4.84
N THR A 112 16.47 5.41 5.23
CA THR A 112 15.84 6.73 5.17
C THR A 112 16.04 7.38 3.81
N LYS A 113 15.25 8.43 3.51
CA LYS A 113 15.45 9.26 2.31
C LYS A 113 16.83 9.93 2.29
N THR A 114 17.42 10.17 3.47
CA THR A 114 18.80 10.67 3.66
C THR A 114 19.87 9.58 3.50
N LYS A 115 19.48 8.35 3.14
CA LYS A 115 20.35 7.18 2.96
C LYS A 115 21.06 6.71 4.24
N GLU A 116 20.49 7.04 5.40
CA GLU A 116 20.91 6.47 6.68
C GLU A 116 20.29 5.08 6.83
N ILE A 117 21.07 4.14 7.36
CA ILE A 117 20.64 2.75 7.56
C ILE A 117 20.58 2.46 9.04
N PHE A 118 19.36 2.15 9.49
CA PHE A 118 19.07 1.71 10.83
C PHE A 118 18.67 0.24 10.79
N GLY A 119 19.00 -0.51 11.82
CA GLY A 119 18.59 -1.90 11.97
C GLY A 119 17.91 -2.07 13.30
N PHE A 120 16.96 -2.98 13.32
CA PHE A 120 16.06 -3.14 14.46
C PHE A 120 16.47 -4.32 15.32
N ASP A 121 16.96 -4.07 16.53
CA ASP A 121 17.30 -5.13 17.47
C ASP A 121 16.01 -5.63 18.15
N PHE A 122 15.53 -6.80 17.73
CA PHE A 122 14.29 -7.39 18.22
C PHE A 122 14.33 -7.72 19.71
N GLU A 123 15.43 -8.31 20.17
CA GLU A 123 15.58 -8.74 21.56
C GLU A 123 15.56 -7.54 22.51
N LYS A 124 16.04 -6.40 22.03
CA LYS A 124 16.16 -5.18 22.84
C LYS A 124 15.06 -4.16 22.59
N ASN A 125 14.15 -4.43 21.65
CA ASN A 125 13.15 -3.49 21.16
C ASN A 125 13.75 -2.11 20.86
N LYS A 126 14.88 -2.08 20.14
CA LYS A 126 15.66 -0.84 19.92
C LYS A 126 16.08 -0.68 18.46
N ILE A 127 15.91 0.53 17.95
CA ILE A 127 16.54 0.95 16.70
C ILE A 127 18.00 1.31 16.96
N LYS A 128 18.91 0.76 16.14
CA LYS A 128 20.33 1.13 16.14
C LYS A 128 20.75 1.64 14.77
N LEU A 129 21.45 2.78 14.73
CA LEU A 129 22.12 3.26 13.53
C LEU A 129 23.31 2.34 13.20
N PHE A 130 23.31 1.73 12.00
CA PHE A 130 24.44 0.92 11.52
C PHE A 130 25.39 1.74 10.69
N TYR A 131 24.84 2.60 9.86
CA TYR A 131 25.61 3.26 8.84
C TYR A 131 25.03 4.64 8.55
N LYS A 132 25.86 5.66 8.74
CA LYS A 132 25.59 7.03 8.33
C LYS A 132 26.44 7.31 7.10
N MET A 133 25.81 7.35 5.93
CA MET A 133 26.52 7.76 4.73
C MET A 133 26.73 9.28 4.83
N TYR A 134 27.95 9.72 5.17
CA TYR A 134 28.31 11.12 4.98
C TYR A 134 28.22 11.38 3.48
N LEU A 135 27.23 12.18 3.08
CA LEU A 135 27.13 12.70 1.72
C LEU A 135 28.36 13.58 1.47
N LEU A 136 29.45 12.99 0.96
CA LEU A 136 30.39 13.73 0.13
C LEU A 136 29.52 14.40 -0.94
N LYS A 137 29.57 15.74 -0.98
CA LYS A 137 28.90 16.61 -1.96
C LYS A 137 29.29 16.20 -3.38
N ASN A 138 28.71 15.12 -3.88
CA ASN A 138 28.66 14.82 -5.28
C ASN A 138 27.20 14.94 -5.65
N LYS A 139 26.88 16.08 -6.28
CA LYS A 139 25.66 16.32 -7.06
C LYS A 139 25.51 15.20 -8.11
N ARG A 140 25.15 14.00 -7.70
CA ARG A 140 24.41 13.11 -8.57
C ARG A 140 22.97 13.53 -8.40
N LYS A 141 22.51 14.32 -9.36
CA LYS A 141 21.08 14.53 -9.62
C LYS A 141 20.38 13.21 -9.32
N THR A 142 19.57 13.18 -8.27
CA THR A 142 18.52 12.20 -8.13
C THR A 142 17.64 12.39 -9.37
N LYS A 143 17.98 11.69 -10.45
CA LYS A 143 16.97 11.25 -11.38
C LYS A 143 16.02 10.48 -10.49
N ALA A 144 14.85 11.08 -10.23
CA ALA A 144 13.67 10.30 -9.92
C ALA A 144 13.75 9.06 -10.81
N GLN A 145 13.61 7.88 -10.23
CA GLN A 145 13.40 6.67 -10.99
C GLN A 145 12.07 6.83 -11.75
N ASN A 146 12.10 7.61 -12.84
CA ASN A 146 11.28 7.41 -14.01
C ASN A 146 11.80 6.11 -14.62
N ASN A 147 11.43 5.00 -13.98
CA ASN A 147 11.56 3.70 -14.58
C ASN A 147 10.64 3.68 -15.82
N SER A 148 11.26 3.35 -16.94
CA SER A 148 10.70 3.01 -18.26
C SER A 148 10.35 4.16 -19.22
N ASN A 149 11.07 4.14 -20.35
CA ASN A 149 10.89 4.90 -21.59
C ASN A 149 9.59 4.59 -22.36
N ASN A 150 8.50 4.27 -21.67
CA ASN A 150 7.17 4.26 -22.28
C ASN A 150 6.36 5.33 -21.56
N LYS A 151 6.29 6.54 -22.15
CA LYS A 151 5.26 7.51 -21.75
C LYS A 151 3.92 6.91 -22.15
N PHE A 152 3.28 6.24 -21.19
CA PHE A 152 1.87 5.94 -21.30
C PHE A 152 1.14 7.25 -21.02
N TYR A 153 0.34 7.67 -22.00
CA TYR A 153 -0.50 8.84 -21.87
C TYR A 153 -1.85 8.37 -21.36
N PHE A 154 -2.24 8.89 -20.20
CA PHE A 154 -3.60 8.76 -19.69
C PHE A 154 -4.41 9.94 -20.20
N ASN A 155 -5.67 9.70 -20.53
CA ASN A 155 -6.66 10.73 -20.83
C ASN A 155 -7.12 11.46 -19.57
N ILE A 156 -7.03 10.82 -18.40
CA ILE A 156 -7.38 11.47 -17.14
C ILE A 156 -6.44 12.64 -16.83
N GLU A 157 -7.02 13.73 -16.35
CA GLU A 157 -6.27 14.92 -15.97
C GLU A 157 -5.50 14.66 -14.67
N ASN A 158 -4.20 14.99 -14.67
CA ASN A 158 -3.31 14.83 -13.51
C ASN A 158 -3.42 13.45 -12.80
N PRO A 159 -3.04 12.34 -13.46
CA PRO A 159 -3.01 11.02 -12.82
C PRO A 159 -2.03 11.05 -11.62
N LYS A 160 -2.59 11.19 -10.42
CA LYS A 160 -1.83 11.33 -9.16
C LYS A 160 -1.08 10.05 -8.80
N PHE A 161 -1.66 8.90 -9.17
CA PHE A 161 -1.12 7.58 -8.90
C PHE A 161 -1.08 6.73 -10.16
N ILE A 162 0.00 5.96 -10.32
CA ILE A 162 0.19 5.04 -11.43
C ILE A 162 0.60 3.68 -10.89
N ILE A 163 -0.13 2.64 -11.27
CA ILE A 163 0.12 1.25 -10.85
C ILE A 163 0.25 0.39 -12.10
N LYS A 164 1.25 -0.51 -12.11
CA LYS A 164 1.50 -1.39 -13.24
C LYS A 164 1.72 -2.81 -12.78
N LYS A 165 1.03 -3.75 -13.43
CA LYS A 165 1.23 -5.19 -13.22
C LYS A 165 1.00 -5.97 -14.51
N ARG A 166 2.03 -6.69 -14.95
CA ARG A 166 2.07 -7.36 -16.27
C ARG A 166 1.67 -6.41 -17.40
N ASN A 167 0.53 -6.67 -18.00
CA ASN A 167 0.00 -6.01 -19.17
C ASN A 167 -1.07 -4.97 -18.84
N ILE A 168 -1.32 -4.71 -17.54
CA ILE A 168 -2.21 -3.66 -17.08
C ILE A 168 -1.42 -2.50 -16.51
N ILE A 169 -1.85 -1.30 -16.86
CA ILE A 169 -1.44 -0.05 -16.26
C ILE A 169 -2.69 0.71 -15.85
N VAL A 170 -2.71 1.21 -14.62
CA VAL A 170 -3.81 1.99 -14.07
C VAL A 170 -3.27 3.35 -13.70
N GLY A 171 -3.91 4.40 -14.20
CA GLY A 171 -3.72 5.78 -13.76
C GLY A 171 -4.98 6.20 -13.03
N TYR A 172 -4.86 6.83 -11.86
CA TYR A 172 -6.02 7.35 -11.17
C TYR A 172 -5.70 8.59 -10.34
N ASN A 173 -6.74 9.40 -10.12
CA ASN A 173 -6.79 10.46 -9.13
C ASN A 173 -7.99 10.21 -8.22
N GLU A 174 -8.42 11.20 -7.44
CA GLU A 174 -9.50 11.03 -6.47
C GLU A 174 -10.87 10.80 -7.14
N GLU A 175 -11.06 11.24 -8.38
CA GLU A 175 -12.37 11.23 -9.05
C GLU A 175 -12.41 10.31 -10.27
N ASN A 176 -11.25 10.06 -10.89
CA ASN A 176 -11.14 9.39 -12.18
C ASN A 176 -10.11 8.27 -12.11
N LEU A 177 -10.43 7.17 -12.78
CA LEU A 177 -9.58 6.01 -12.92
C LEU A 177 -9.60 5.55 -14.38
N GLU A 178 -8.42 5.29 -14.92
CA GLU A 178 -8.22 4.79 -16.28
C GLU A 178 -7.33 3.56 -16.24
N VAL A 179 -7.79 2.49 -16.89
CA VAL A 179 -7.09 1.21 -17.00
C VAL A 179 -6.72 0.99 -18.46
N ILE A 180 -5.45 0.78 -18.72
CA ILE A 180 -4.95 0.39 -20.03
C ILE A 180 -4.47 -1.06 -19.97
N ASN A 181 -5.10 -1.92 -20.77
CA ASN A 181 -4.79 -3.34 -20.90
C ASN A 181 -4.16 -3.61 -22.27
N TYR A 182 -2.89 -4.02 -22.31
CA TYR A 182 -2.20 -4.37 -23.55
C TYR A 182 -2.33 -5.88 -23.79
N GLU A 183 -2.70 -6.31 -24.99
CA GLU A 183 -2.58 -7.74 -25.31
C GLU A 183 -1.10 -8.10 -25.51
N ASN A 184 -0.71 -9.29 -25.02
CA ASN A 184 0.69 -9.70 -24.88
C ASN A 184 1.52 -9.77 -26.18
N ASN A 185 0.93 -9.53 -27.37
CA ASN A 185 1.64 -9.69 -28.64
C ASN A 185 1.57 -8.49 -29.60
N ASN A 186 0.88 -7.39 -29.28
CA ASN A 186 0.88 -6.18 -30.12
C ASN A 186 0.75 -4.91 -29.28
N ARG A 187 1.82 -4.11 -29.19
CA ARG A 187 1.82 -2.80 -28.51
C ARG A 187 0.83 -1.78 -29.10
N ASN A 188 0.21 -2.12 -30.24
CA ASN A 188 -0.71 -1.25 -30.98
C ASN A 188 -2.18 -1.57 -30.72
N GLN A 189 -2.51 -2.63 -29.97
CA GLN A 189 -3.88 -2.93 -29.53
C GLN A 189 -3.93 -2.88 -28.01
N PHE A 190 -4.70 -1.92 -27.50
CA PHE A 190 -4.93 -1.75 -26.09
C PHE A 190 -6.40 -1.44 -25.85
N GLU A 191 -6.94 -1.99 -24.78
CA GLU A 191 -8.27 -1.65 -24.29
C GLU A 191 -8.10 -0.59 -23.20
N VAL A 192 -8.85 0.51 -23.33
CA VAL A 192 -8.93 1.56 -22.31
C VAL A 192 -10.27 1.45 -21.61
N TYR A 193 -10.24 1.40 -20.28
CA TYR A 193 -11.43 1.45 -19.44
C TYR A 193 -11.35 2.69 -18.56
N GLU A 194 -12.35 3.55 -18.65
CA GLU A 194 -12.48 4.73 -17.79
C GLU A 194 -13.60 4.49 -16.76
N ASN A 195 -13.36 4.88 -15.53
CA ASN A 195 -14.34 4.83 -14.45
C ASN A 195 -14.26 6.13 -13.65
N LYS A 196 -15.43 6.72 -13.37
CA LYS A 196 -15.56 7.89 -12.52
C LYS A 196 -16.12 7.45 -11.18
N SER A 197 -15.62 8.01 -10.10
CA SER A 197 -16.26 7.82 -8.81
C SER A 197 -17.68 8.40 -8.86
N LYS A 198 -18.56 7.85 -8.03
CA LYS A 198 -19.89 8.43 -7.85
C LYS A 198 -19.78 9.77 -7.12
N GLU A 199 -20.81 10.60 -7.23
CA GLU A 199 -20.91 11.84 -6.46
C GLU A 199 -20.68 11.57 -4.97
N GLU A 200 -19.89 12.42 -4.31
CA GLU A 200 -19.43 12.28 -2.91
C GLU A 200 -18.44 11.13 -2.65
N TRP A 201 -18.07 10.31 -3.63
CA TRP A 201 -17.08 9.24 -3.45
C TRP A 201 -15.74 9.60 -4.09
N ILE A 202 -14.66 9.14 -3.47
CA ILE A 202 -13.31 9.29 -4.04
C ILE A 202 -12.52 7.99 -4.03
N PHE A 203 -11.71 7.76 -5.06
CA PHE A 203 -10.73 6.68 -5.10
C PHE A 203 -9.60 6.96 -4.11
N ARG A 204 -9.44 6.09 -3.12
CA ARG A 204 -8.33 6.17 -2.15
C ARG A 204 -7.15 5.32 -2.56
N ASN A 205 -7.42 4.09 -2.96
CA ASN A 205 -6.38 3.12 -3.26
C ASN A 205 -6.86 2.10 -4.29
N VAL A 206 -5.90 1.63 -5.09
CA VAL A 206 -6.14 0.66 -6.14
C VAL A 206 -5.02 -0.38 -6.07
N GLU A 207 -5.35 -1.66 -6.24
CA GLU A 207 -4.36 -2.76 -6.29
C GLU A 207 -4.74 -3.73 -7.41
N ILE A 208 -3.73 -4.29 -8.09
CA ILE A 208 -3.94 -5.25 -9.19
C ILE A 208 -3.63 -6.67 -8.69
N CYS A 209 -4.59 -7.58 -8.85
CA CYS A 209 -4.43 -9.01 -8.60
C CYS A 209 -4.48 -9.81 -9.90
N ILE A 210 -3.77 -10.93 -9.94
CA ILE A 210 -3.85 -11.86 -11.07
C ILE A 210 -4.20 -13.24 -10.54
N LEU A 211 -5.34 -13.76 -10.97
CA LEU A 211 -5.87 -15.04 -10.54
C LEU A 211 -6.26 -15.83 -11.78
N ASN A 212 -5.77 -17.07 -11.89
CA ASN A 212 -6.13 -17.97 -12.99
C ASN A 212 -5.97 -17.33 -14.40
N LYS A 213 -4.86 -16.60 -14.60
CA LYS A 213 -4.54 -15.84 -15.83
C LYS A 213 -5.47 -14.66 -16.15
N LYS A 214 -6.47 -14.38 -15.32
CA LYS A 214 -7.33 -13.21 -15.40
C LYS A 214 -6.81 -12.09 -14.51
N ASN A 215 -7.06 -10.86 -14.93
CA ASN A 215 -6.68 -9.69 -14.19
C ASN A 215 -7.87 -9.15 -13.38
N TYR A 216 -7.60 -8.75 -12.15
CA TYR A 216 -8.57 -8.19 -11.25
C TYR A 216 -8.07 -6.87 -10.69
N LEU A 217 -8.94 -5.87 -10.69
CA LEU A 217 -8.69 -4.55 -10.12
C LEU A 217 -9.49 -4.41 -8.84
N PHE A 218 -8.78 -4.26 -7.72
CA PHE A 218 -9.38 -3.98 -6.42
C PHE A 218 -9.30 -2.48 -6.18
N ILE A 219 -10.41 -1.88 -5.79
CA ILE A 219 -10.53 -0.43 -5.58
C ILE A 219 -11.16 -0.19 -4.23
N LEU A 220 -10.56 0.72 -3.46
CA LEU A 220 -11.14 1.30 -2.26
C LEU A 220 -11.64 2.72 -2.59
N GLU A 221 -12.92 2.95 -2.34
CA GLU A 221 -13.53 4.28 -2.38
C GLU A 221 -13.96 4.70 -0.97
N ASN A 222 -13.85 5.99 -0.66
CA ASN A 222 -14.41 6.56 0.56
C ASN A 222 -15.50 7.57 0.24
N ASN A 223 -16.49 7.66 1.12
CA ASN A 223 -17.50 8.70 1.05
C ASN A 223 -16.98 9.98 1.75
N MET A 224 -16.97 11.09 1.02
CA MET A 224 -16.55 12.40 1.51
C MET A 224 -17.61 13.07 2.40
N SER A 225 -18.88 12.78 2.16
CA SER A 225 -20.01 13.23 3.01
C SER A 225 -20.14 12.41 4.29
N ASN A 226 -19.62 11.18 4.30
CA ASN A 226 -19.53 10.33 5.50
C ASN A 226 -18.22 9.54 5.54
N ILE A 227 -17.22 10.11 6.20
CA ILE A 227 -15.87 9.53 6.31
C ILE A 227 -15.83 8.14 6.95
N TYR A 228 -16.90 7.72 7.63
CA TYR A 228 -17.01 6.42 8.27
C TYR A 228 -17.54 5.32 7.33
N GLU A 229 -17.70 5.61 6.04
CA GLU A 229 -18.17 4.69 5.02
C GLU A 229 -17.18 4.57 3.86
N SER A 230 -16.87 3.31 3.54
CA SER A 230 -15.97 2.94 2.45
C SER A 230 -16.57 1.82 1.61
N ASN A 231 -16.25 1.78 0.32
CA ASN A 231 -16.59 0.70 -0.59
C ASN A 231 -15.32 -0.04 -1.01
N LEU A 232 -15.35 -1.37 -0.92
CA LEU A 232 -14.37 -2.22 -1.56
C LEU A 232 -15.01 -2.82 -2.82
N LEU A 233 -14.39 -2.57 -3.97
CA LEU A 233 -14.85 -3.00 -5.29
C LEU A 233 -13.82 -3.93 -5.91
N CYS A 234 -14.29 -4.93 -6.65
CA CYS A 234 -13.45 -5.77 -7.49
C CYS A 234 -14.02 -5.83 -8.90
N TYR A 235 -13.18 -5.48 -9.87
CA TYR A 235 -13.49 -5.58 -11.29
C TYR A 235 -12.62 -6.65 -11.95
N GLU A 236 -13.22 -7.45 -12.83
CA GLU A 236 -12.47 -8.23 -13.82
C GLU A 236 -12.13 -7.30 -15.00
N VAL A 237 -10.83 -7.23 -15.33
CA VAL A 237 -10.27 -6.41 -16.42
C VAL A 237 -9.93 -7.30 -17.60
#